data_AF-A0A4S3KF45-F1
#
_entry.id   AF-A0A4S3KF45-F1
#
_cell.length_a   1.000
_cell.length_b   1.000
_cell.length_c   1.000
_cell.angle_alpha   90.00
_cell.angle_beta   90.00
_cell.angle_gamma   90.00
#
_symmetry.space_group_name_H-M   'P 1'
#
loop_
_entity.id
_entity.type
_entity.pdbx_description
1 polymer ?
#
loop_
_entity_poly.entity_id
_entity_poly.type
_entity_poly.pdbx_seq_one_letter_code
_entity_poly.pdbx_strand_id
1 'polypeptide(L)'
;MAEAEALEPFGKGFPPPIFCDQAIIERCQPMKPDSPHLTLHVTFKPPALVRVVWFNGAARAATLGLGQGQRIEQMYELAASDYPLGPGYDRLARDVAIIA
;
A
#
# COMPACT_ATOMS: atom_id res chain seq x y z
N MET A 1 -2.59 -9.16 -11.81
CA MET A 1 -2.61 -10.21 -10.76
C MET A 1 -2.22 -11.55 -11.32
N ALA A 2 -2.80 -12.02 -12.44
CA ALA A 2 -2.52 -13.33 -13.05
C ALA A 2 -1.03 -13.73 -13.12
N GLU A 3 -0.13 -12.82 -13.48
CA GLU A 3 1.31 -13.11 -13.54
C GLU A 3 1.95 -13.36 -12.16
N ALA A 4 1.52 -12.64 -11.13
CA ALA A 4 1.99 -12.83 -9.76
C ALA A 4 1.40 -14.09 -9.13
N GLU A 5 0.12 -14.38 -9.42
CA GLU A 5 -0.58 -15.60 -8.98
C GLU A 5 0.06 -16.86 -9.59
N ALA A 6 0.63 -16.76 -10.79
CA ALA A 6 1.36 -17.87 -11.43
C ALA A 6 2.63 -18.31 -10.66
N LEU A 7 3.10 -17.51 -9.70
CA LEU A 7 4.23 -17.85 -8.84
C LEU A 7 3.82 -18.72 -7.64
N GLU A 8 2.52 -18.86 -7.36
CA GLU A 8 2.04 -19.70 -6.25
C GLU A 8 2.42 -21.18 -6.44
N PRO A 9 2.61 -21.94 -5.33
CA PRO A 9 2.29 -21.57 -3.95
C PRO A 9 3.42 -20.80 -3.23
N PHE A 10 3.02 -19.77 -2.48
CA PHE A 10 3.92 -19.06 -1.57
C PHE A 10 4.09 -19.81 -0.24
N GLY A 11 5.25 -19.66 0.39
CA GLY A 11 5.52 -20.30 1.68
C GLY A 11 6.91 -20.01 2.22
N LYS A 12 7.32 -20.82 3.21
CA LYS A 12 8.65 -20.69 3.83
C LYS A 12 9.73 -20.94 2.77
N GLY A 13 10.58 -19.94 2.53
CA GLY A 13 11.64 -19.98 1.51
C GLY A 13 11.22 -19.46 0.12
N PHE A 14 9.93 -19.22 -0.09
CA PHE A 14 9.39 -18.59 -1.29
C PHE A 14 8.22 -17.66 -0.93
N PRO A 15 8.49 -16.54 -0.26
CA PRO A 15 7.46 -15.60 0.16
C PRO A 15 6.82 -14.90 -1.06
N PRO A 16 5.62 -14.29 -0.89
CA PRO A 16 5.04 -13.44 -1.91
C PRO A 16 6.01 -12.34 -2.37
N PRO A 17 5.98 -11.94 -3.64
CA PRO A 17 6.86 -10.90 -4.15
C PRO A 17 6.56 -9.55 -3.49
N ILE A 18 7.63 -8.83 -3.12
CA ILE A 18 7.58 -7.43 -2.71
C ILE A 18 7.87 -6.55 -3.92
N PHE A 19 6.97 -5.62 -4.19
CA PHE A 19 7.15 -4.58 -5.20
C PHE A 19 7.59 -3.28 -4.53
N CYS A 20 8.32 -2.45 -5.26
CA CYS A 20 8.73 -1.13 -4.82
C CYS A 20 8.42 -0.10 -5.90
N ASP A 21 7.67 0.94 -5.55
CA ASP A 21 7.32 2.03 -6.45
C ASP A 21 7.37 3.37 -5.72
N GLN A 22 7.57 4.46 -6.47
CA GLN A 22 7.38 5.82 -5.98
C GLN A 22 5.95 6.32 -6.23
N ALA A 23 5.39 7.05 -5.27
CA ALA A 23 4.05 7.61 -5.39
C ALA A 23 3.93 8.97 -4.70
N ILE A 24 2.84 9.68 -4.99
CA ILE A 24 2.42 10.86 -4.24
C ILE A 24 1.24 10.47 -3.35
N ILE A 25 1.26 10.87 -2.09
CA ILE A 25 0.11 10.69 -1.18
C ILE A 25 -0.98 11.70 -1.53
N GLU A 26 -2.14 11.21 -1.95
CA GLU A 26 -3.32 12.05 -2.19
C GLU A 26 -4.20 12.14 -0.95
N ARG A 27 -4.27 11.06 -0.16
CA ARG A 27 -5.02 11.02 1.09
C ARG A 27 -4.42 9.99 2.03
N CYS A 28 -4.31 10.34 3.31
CA CYS A 28 -3.91 9.43 4.38
C CYS A 28 -4.99 9.42 5.47
N GLN A 29 -5.53 8.24 5.81
CA GLN A 29 -6.55 8.13 6.85
C GLN A 29 -6.55 6.77 7.55
N PRO A 30 -6.97 6.70 8.82
CA PRO A 30 -7.28 5.43 9.48
C PRO A 30 -8.37 4.65 8.74
N MET A 31 -8.29 3.31 8.75
CA MET A 31 -9.34 2.45 8.16
C MET A 31 -10.70 2.61 8.86
N LYS A 32 -10.69 2.87 10.17
CA LYS A 32 -11.83 3.21 11.04
C LYS A 32 -11.32 4.15 12.14
N PRO A 33 -12.20 4.85 12.88
CA PRO A 33 -11.77 5.64 14.03
C PRO A 33 -10.87 4.82 14.97
N ASP A 34 -9.76 5.42 15.41
CA ASP A 34 -8.75 4.81 16.30
C ASP A 34 -8.09 3.51 15.79
N SER A 35 -8.20 3.23 14.49
CA SER A 35 -7.56 2.07 13.86
C SER A 35 -6.03 2.18 13.87
N PRO A 36 -5.29 1.13 14.27
CA PRO A 36 -3.85 1.09 14.06
C PRO A 36 -3.48 0.92 12.56
N HIS A 37 -4.45 0.55 11.72
CA HIS A 37 -4.29 0.36 10.29
C HIS A 37 -4.66 1.62 9.51
N LEU A 38 -3.89 1.91 8.46
CA LEU A 38 -4.09 3.05 7.57
C LEU A 38 -4.56 2.62 6.19
N THR A 39 -5.35 3.48 5.58
CA THR A 39 -5.56 3.51 4.14
C THR A 39 -4.85 4.74 3.58
N LEU A 40 -3.95 4.50 2.62
CA LEU A 40 -3.39 5.56 1.79
C LEU A 40 -4.08 5.51 0.42
N HIS A 41 -4.39 6.67 -0.12
CA HIS A 41 -4.68 6.80 -1.55
C HIS A 41 -3.49 7.51 -2.17
N VAL A 42 -2.89 6.89 -3.18
CA VAL A 42 -1.65 7.36 -3.78
C VAL A 42 -1.75 7.39 -5.29
N THR A 43 -0.98 8.29 -5.90
CA THR A 43 -0.81 8.37 -7.35
C THR A 43 0.60 7.96 -7.71
N PHE A 44 0.77 6.81 -8.38
CA PHE A 44 2.06 6.36 -8.91
C PHE A 44 2.37 7.03 -10.25
N LYS A 45 1.35 7.04 -11.12
CA LYS A 45 1.32 7.74 -12.40
C LYS A 45 -0.08 8.33 -12.57
N PRO A 46 -0.21 9.67 -12.69
CA PRO A 46 -1.52 10.27 -12.95
C PRO A 46 -2.16 9.66 -14.20
N PRO A 47 -3.50 9.52 -14.25
CA PRO A 47 -4.49 10.00 -13.27
C PRO A 47 -4.94 8.94 -12.25
N ALA A 48 -4.28 7.78 -12.17
CA ALA A 48 -4.78 6.65 -11.42
C ALA A 48 -4.58 6.83 -9.91
N LEU A 49 -5.70 6.93 -9.18
CA LEU A 49 -5.73 6.88 -7.71
C LEU A 49 -5.76 5.42 -7.26
N VAL A 50 -4.75 5.01 -6.49
CA VAL A 50 -4.61 3.63 -6.03
C VAL A 50 -4.77 3.57 -4.52
N ARG A 51 -5.62 2.65 -4.06
CA ARG A 51 -5.78 2.35 -2.64
C ARG A 51 -4.65 1.43 -2.16
N VAL A 52 -4.09 1.79 -1.03
CA VAL A 52 -3.04 1.05 -0.32
C VAL A 52 -3.50 0.83 1.10
N VAL A 53 -3.35 -0.39 1.60
CA VAL A 53 -3.65 -0.74 2.99
C VAL A 53 -2.34 -0.96 3.73
N TRP A 54 -2.18 -0.30 4.87
CA TRP A 54 -1.02 -0.48 5.73
C TRP A 54 -1.46 -0.96 7.12
N PHE A 55 -1.35 -2.27 7.33
CA PHE A 55 -1.64 -2.86 8.62
C PHE A 55 -0.63 -2.40 9.67
N ASN A 56 -1.15 -1.85 10.77
CA ASN A 56 -0.37 -1.30 11.88
C ASN A 56 0.52 -0.11 11.48
N GLY A 57 0.20 0.54 10.36
CA GLY A 57 0.96 1.67 9.84
C GLY A 57 0.70 3.00 10.55
N ALA A 58 -0.37 3.15 11.34
CA ALA A 58 -0.79 4.44 11.88
C ALA A 58 0.29 5.13 12.72
N ALA A 59 0.87 4.41 13.69
CA ALA A 59 1.92 4.94 14.55
C ALA A 59 3.18 5.30 13.73
N ARG A 60 3.55 4.45 12.77
CA ARG A 60 4.73 4.68 11.93
C ARG A 60 4.55 5.88 10.98
N ALA A 61 3.37 6.01 10.38
CA ALA A 61 3.03 7.16 9.55
C ALA A 61 3.07 8.47 10.34
N ALA A 62 2.59 8.47 11.59
CA ALA A 62 2.68 9.63 12.47
C ALA A 62 4.14 9.99 12.78
N THR A 63 4.98 9.00 13.11
CA THR A 63 6.43 9.22 13.33
C THR A 63 7.14 9.76 12.09
N LEU A 64 6.77 9.29 10.90
CA LEU A 64 7.33 9.78 9.63
C LEU A 64 6.77 11.15 9.23
N GLY A 65 5.65 11.59 9.81
CA GLY A 65 4.95 12.79 9.38
C GLY A 65 4.32 12.65 7.99
N LEU A 66 3.78 11.47 7.67
CA LEU A 66 3.13 11.23 6.38
C LEU A 66 1.90 12.12 6.20
N GLY A 67 1.83 12.79 5.05
CA GLY A 67 0.76 13.73 4.72
C GLY A 67 0.53 13.84 3.21
N GLN A 68 -0.59 14.48 2.85
CA GLN A 68 -0.96 14.74 1.46
C GLN A 68 0.11 15.58 0.74
N GLY A 69 0.35 15.27 -0.53
CA GLY A 69 1.31 15.94 -1.41
C GLY A 69 2.75 15.45 -1.26
N GLN A 70 3.05 14.66 -0.23
CA GLN A 70 4.39 14.11 -0.06
C GLN A 70 4.66 13.00 -1.07
N ARG A 71 5.90 13.00 -1.57
CA ARG A 71 6.42 11.93 -2.40
C ARG A 71 6.98 10.84 -1.49
N ILE A 72 6.62 9.59 -1.79
CA ILE A 72 7.05 8.43 -1.02
C ILE A 72 7.63 7.36 -1.92
N GLU A 73 8.50 6.54 -1.35
CA GLU A 73 8.80 5.20 -1.84
C GLU A 73 7.99 4.20 -1.02
N GLN A 74 7.30 3.28 -1.69
CA GLN A 74 6.40 2.31 -1.08
C GLN A 74 6.82 0.89 -1.44
N MET A 75 7.04 0.07 -0.41
CA MET A 75 7.24 -1.37 -0.54
C MET A 75 5.93 -2.08 -0.21
N TYR A 76 5.43 -2.94 -1.11
CA TYR A 76 4.13 -3.56 -0.94
C TYR A 76 4.02 -4.96 -1.56
N GLU A 77 3.09 -5.74 -1.02
CA GLU A 77 2.61 -6.98 -1.64
C GLU A 77 1.30 -6.73 -2.38
N LEU A 78 1.05 -7.53 -3.41
CA LEU A 78 -0.26 -7.59 -4.04
C LEU A 78 -1.08 -8.71 -3.39
N ALA A 79 -2.30 -8.40 -2.97
CA ALA A 79 -3.22 -9.39 -2.42
C ALA A 79 -4.58 -9.28 -3.11
N ALA A 80 -5.19 -10.41 -3.45
CA ALA A 80 -6.56 -10.45 -3.93
C ALA A 80 -7.49 -9.74 -2.92
N SER A 81 -8.43 -8.96 -3.42
CA SER A 81 -9.33 -8.15 -2.61
C SER A 81 -10.74 -8.22 -3.17
N ASP A 82 -11.70 -8.39 -2.26
CA ASP A 82 -13.13 -8.32 -2.54
C ASP A 82 -13.68 -6.89 -2.40
N TYR A 83 -12.80 -5.90 -2.23
CA TYR A 83 -13.20 -4.51 -2.08
C TYR A 83 -14.00 -4.05 -3.32
N PRO A 84 -15.30 -3.71 -3.17
CA PRO A 84 -16.22 -3.59 -4.32
C PRO A 84 -15.85 -2.55 -5.36
N LEU A 85 -15.06 -1.55 -4.97
CA LEU A 85 -14.64 -0.44 -5.84
C LEU A 85 -13.16 -0.53 -6.25
N GLY A 86 -12.47 -1.61 -5.86
CA GLY A 86 -11.07 -1.86 -6.18
C GLY A 86 -10.90 -2.65 -7.47
N PRO A 87 -9.67 -2.73 -8.02
CA PRO A 87 -9.37 -3.48 -9.24
C PRO A 87 -9.32 -5.01 -9.03
N GLY A 88 -9.98 -5.53 -7.98
CA GLY A 88 -9.92 -6.94 -7.56
C GLY A 88 -8.69 -7.30 -6.72
N TYR A 89 -7.85 -6.33 -6.36
CA TYR A 89 -6.69 -6.51 -5.49
C TYR A 89 -6.38 -5.24 -4.70
N ASP A 90 -5.75 -5.42 -3.54
CA ASP A 90 -5.20 -4.36 -2.71
C ASP A 90 -3.66 -4.40 -2.76
N ARG A 91 -3.05 -3.22 -2.58
CA ARG A 91 -1.62 -3.10 -2.29
C ARG A 91 -1.42 -3.07 -0.79
N LEU A 92 -0.81 -4.11 -0.23
CA LEU A 92 -0.52 -4.22 1.19
C LEU A 92 0.87 -3.63 1.46
N ALA A 93 0.91 -2.42 2.01
CA ALA A 93 2.17 -1.79 2.36
C ALA A 93 2.89 -2.59 3.45
N ARG A 94 4.16 -2.90 3.19
CA ARG A 94 5.12 -3.42 4.15
C ARG A 94 5.96 -2.31 4.74
N ASP A 95 6.34 -1.35 3.90
CA ASP A 95 7.03 -0.15 4.35
C ASP A 95 6.74 1.07 3.45
N VAL A 96 6.93 2.26 4.01
CA VAL A 96 6.82 3.55 3.35
C VAL A 96 7.94 4.47 3.85
N ALA A 97 8.63 5.12 2.92
CA ALA A 97 9.63 6.14 3.20
C ALA A 97 9.30 7.45 2.46
N ILE A 98 9.51 8.60 3.09
CA ILE A 98 9.40 9.90 2.41
C ILE A 98 10.65 10.09 1.56
N ILE A 99 10.47 10.56 0.33
CA ILE A 99 11.55 10.97 -0.56
C ILE A 99 11.50 12.48 -0.79
N ALA A 100 12.68 13.10 -0.75
CA ALA A 100 12.86 14.55 -0.86
C ALA A 100 12.62 15.07 -2.29
#